data_AF-H0VCJ0-F1
#
_entry.id   AF-H0VCJ0-F1
#
_cell.length_a   1.000
_cell.length_b   1.000
_cell.length_c   1.000
_cell.angle_alpha   90.00
_cell.angle_beta   90.00
_cell.angle_gamma   90.00
#
_symmetry.space_group_name_H-M   'P 1'
#
loop_
_entity.id
_entity.type
_entity.pdbx_description
1 polymer ?
#
loop_
_entity_poly.entity_id
_entity_poly.type
_entity_poly.pdbx_seq_one_letter_code
_entity_poly.pdbx_strand_id
1 'polypeptide(L)'
;MSLQWTAVATFLYAEVFAVLLLCIPFISPKRWQKIFKSRLVELVVSYGNTFFVVLIIILVLLLLDAFRETRKYDDVTEKVNLQNNPGAMEHFHMKLFRAQRNLYIAGFSLLLSFLLRRLVTLISQQATLLASNEAFKKQAESASEAAKKYMEENDQLKKGATGDQDKLESGDAISKVAEENQSLKANLKKLEDELADSQQKLEKAENEVLAMRKQSEGLTKEYDRLLEEHARLQAAVDGPTDKKEE
;
A
#
# COMPACT_ATOMS: atom_id res chain seq x y z
N MET A 1 -21.41 33.99 -8.74
CA MET A 1 -21.20 32.83 -7.85
C MET A 1 -20.67 33.37 -6.54
N SER A 2 -21.02 32.81 -5.38
CA SER A 2 -20.31 33.19 -4.15
C SER A 2 -18.89 32.63 -4.17
N LEU A 3 -17.98 33.24 -3.40
CA LEU A 3 -16.56 32.86 -3.37
C LEU A 3 -16.34 31.38 -3.06
N GLN A 4 -17.16 30.78 -2.20
CA GLN A 4 -17.12 29.35 -1.88
C GLN A 4 -17.32 28.46 -3.12
N TRP A 5 -18.34 28.72 -3.94
CA TRP A 5 -18.64 27.89 -5.12
C TRP A 5 -17.62 28.08 -6.24
N THR A 6 -17.02 29.26 -6.33
CA THR A 6 -15.87 29.49 -7.23
C THR A 6 -14.67 28.65 -6.80
N ALA A 7 -14.36 28.60 -5.49
CA ALA A 7 -13.26 27.78 -4.98
C ALA A 7 -13.47 26.29 -5.25
N VAL A 8 -14.67 25.75 -5.01
CA VAL A 8 -15.00 24.35 -5.32
C VAL A 8 -14.91 24.08 -6.83
N ALA A 9 -15.35 25.00 -7.67
CA ALA A 9 -15.24 24.86 -9.12
C ALA A 9 -13.77 24.86 -9.59
N THR A 10 -12.93 25.73 -9.03
CA THR A 10 -11.49 25.73 -9.32
C THR A 10 -10.83 24.42 -8.89
N PHE A 11 -11.20 23.90 -7.72
CA PHE A 11 -10.73 22.61 -7.23
C PHE A 11 -11.15 21.48 -8.18
N LEU A 12 -12.42 21.43 -8.59
CA LEU A 12 -12.92 20.47 -9.58
C LEU A 12 -12.12 20.52 -10.90
N TYR A 13 -11.84 21.71 -11.42
CA TYR A 13 -11.03 21.84 -12.65
C TYR A 13 -9.61 21.34 -12.47
N ALA A 14 -9.00 21.58 -11.30
CA ALA A 14 -7.68 21.04 -10.98
C ALA A 14 -7.71 19.51 -10.89
N GLU A 15 -8.77 18.92 -10.32
CA GLU A 15 -8.95 17.46 -10.26
C GLU A 15 -9.10 16.86 -11.65
N VAL A 16 -9.96 17.42 -12.51
CA VAL A 16 -10.14 16.97 -13.89
C VAL A 16 -8.81 17.03 -14.64
N PHE A 17 -8.08 18.14 -14.51
CA PHE A 17 -6.76 18.29 -15.13
C PHE A 17 -5.78 17.23 -14.63
N ALA A 18 -5.72 16.98 -13.33
CA ALA A 18 -4.85 15.97 -12.74
C ALA A 18 -5.21 14.55 -13.19
N VAL A 19 -6.51 14.21 -13.25
CA VAL A 19 -6.97 12.91 -13.78
C VAL A 19 -6.59 12.75 -15.24
N LEU A 20 -6.82 13.76 -16.07
CA LEU A 20 -6.43 13.72 -17.48
C LEU A 20 -4.92 13.52 -17.62
N LEU A 21 -4.13 14.28 -16.86
CA LEU A 21 -2.67 14.18 -16.87
C LEU A 21 -2.18 12.79 -16.43
N LEU A 22 -2.80 12.20 -15.40
CA LEU A 22 -2.47 10.84 -14.92
C LEU A 22 -2.92 9.74 -15.89
N CYS A 23 -4.00 9.95 -16.65
CA CYS A 23 -4.51 9.00 -17.63
C CYS A 23 -3.78 9.02 -18.97
N ILE A 24 -2.87 9.98 -19.20
CA ILE A 24 -2.11 10.05 -20.45
C ILE A 24 -1.14 8.85 -20.54
N PRO A 25 -1.23 8.02 -21.60
CA PRO A 25 -0.37 6.84 -21.77
C PRO A 25 1.10 7.19 -22.09
N PHE A 26 1.41 8.47 -22.35
CA PHE A 26 2.75 8.93 -22.72
C PHE A 26 3.75 8.90 -21.55
N ILE A 27 3.28 8.96 -20.30
CA ILE A 27 4.16 9.01 -19.12
C ILE A 27 4.24 7.62 -18.50
N SER A 28 5.39 6.98 -18.62
CA SER A 28 5.58 5.64 -18.05
C SER A 28 5.44 5.65 -16.52
N PRO A 29 4.92 4.56 -15.91
CA PRO A 29 4.82 4.44 -14.45
C PRO A 29 6.15 4.67 -13.72
N LYS A 30 7.29 4.34 -14.35
CA LYS A 30 8.64 4.57 -13.80
C LYS A 30 8.95 6.07 -13.61
N ARG A 31 8.50 6.93 -14.53
CA ARG A 31 8.69 8.39 -14.42
C ARG A 31 7.83 8.95 -13.29
N TRP A 32 6.57 8.50 -13.20
CA TRP A 32 5.67 8.82 -12.10
C TRP A 32 6.24 8.39 -10.75
N GLN A 33 6.82 7.20 -10.65
CA GLN A 33 7.44 6.72 -9.42
C GLN A 33 8.59 7.61 -8.96
N LYS A 34 9.41 8.11 -9.88
CA LYS A 34 10.51 9.03 -9.55
C LYS A 34 9.99 10.36 -9.02
N ILE A 35 8.88 10.85 -9.58
CA ILE A 35 8.20 12.06 -9.11
C ILE A 35 7.53 11.81 -7.75
N PHE A 36 6.83 10.68 -7.60
CA PHE A 36 6.12 10.31 -6.37
C PHE A 36 7.06 9.95 -5.20
N LYS A 37 8.26 9.42 -5.47
CA LYS A 37 9.30 9.21 -4.47
C LYS A 37 10.17 10.46 -4.20
N SER A 38 9.86 11.60 -4.80
CA SER A 38 10.57 12.83 -4.47
C SER A 38 10.19 13.29 -3.07
N ARG A 39 11.14 13.88 -2.33
CA ARG A 39 10.94 14.39 -0.96
C ARG A 39 9.75 15.35 -0.84
N LEU A 40 9.46 16.11 -1.90
CA LEU A 40 8.32 17.02 -1.96
C LEU A 40 7.00 16.26 -1.96
N VAL A 41 6.90 15.20 -2.77
CA VAL A 41 5.68 14.39 -2.81
C VAL A 41 5.52 13.56 -1.55
N GLU A 42 6.60 13.05 -0.96
CA GLU A 42 6.53 12.30 0.29
C GLU A 42 6.00 13.15 1.46
N LEU A 43 6.40 14.43 1.52
CA LEU A 43 5.86 15.39 2.47
C LEU A 43 4.37 15.69 2.17
N VAL A 44 4.03 15.91 0.89
CA VAL A 44 2.63 16.10 0.47
C VAL A 44 1.77 14.87 0.74
N VAL A 45 2.29 13.65 0.64
CA VAL A 45 1.56 12.40 0.93
C VAL A 45 1.36 12.23 2.43
N SER A 46 2.38 12.54 3.25
CA SER A 46 2.29 12.47 4.71
C SER A 46 1.20 13.38 5.28
N TYR A 47 1.17 14.66 4.85
CA TYR A 47 0.11 15.59 5.23
C TYR A 47 -1.17 15.45 4.39
N GLY A 48 -1.06 14.81 3.23
CA GLY A 48 -2.12 14.67 2.24
C GLY A 48 -3.27 13.81 2.71
N ASN A 49 -3.02 12.81 3.57
CA ASN A 49 -4.11 11.98 4.09
C ASN A 49 -5.04 12.79 5.01
N THR A 50 -4.47 13.57 5.94
CA THR A 50 -5.24 14.45 6.82
C THR A 50 -5.94 15.55 6.04
N PHE A 51 -5.23 16.21 5.13
CA PHE A 51 -5.80 17.22 4.24
C PHE A 51 -6.97 16.67 3.40
N PHE A 52 -6.81 15.47 2.84
CA PHE A 52 -7.84 14.81 2.04
C PHE A 52 -9.10 14.50 2.88
N VAL A 53 -8.95 13.98 4.10
CA VAL A 53 -10.11 13.70 4.97
C VAL A 53 -10.85 15.00 5.32
N VAL A 54 -10.13 16.06 5.70
CA VAL A 54 -10.73 17.37 5.99
C VAL A 54 -11.45 17.93 4.76
N LEU A 55 -10.83 17.84 3.58
CA LEU A 55 -11.40 18.29 2.32
C LEU A 55 -12.68 17.51 1.97
N ILE A 56 -12.70 16.18 2.16
CA ILE A 56 -13.89 15.36 1.95
C ILE A 56 -15.01 15.77 2.91
N ILE A 57 -14.72 16.02 4.18
CA ILE A 57 -15.73 16.49 5.14
C ILE A 57 -16.34 17.82 4.65
N ILE A 58 -15.50 18.77 4.21
CA ILE A 58 -15.96 20.05 3.66
C ILE A 58 -16.84 19.84 2.42
N LEU A 59 -16.41 18.99 1.47
CA LEU A 59 -17.18 18.70 0.26
C LEU A 59 -18.52 18.02 0.58
N VAL A 60 -18.57 17.10 1.55
CA VAL A 60 -19.81 16.47 2.00
C VAL A 60 -20.75 17.50 2.63
N LEU A 61 -20.24 18.40 3.48
CA LEU A 61 -21.07 19.46 4.07
C LEU A 61 -21.64 20.39 3.01
N LEU A 62 -20.82 20.80 2.02
CA LEU A 62 -21.29 21.63 0.90
C LEU A 62 -22.27 20.89 -0.01
N LEU A 63 -22.08 19.58 -0.22
CA LEU A 63 -23.01 18.74 -0.98
C LEU A 63 -24.36 18.66 -0.26
N LEU A 64 -24.36 18.45 1.06
CA LEU A 64 -25.58 18.42 1.88
C LEU A 64 -26.27 19.78 1.91
N ASP A 65 -25.51 20.87 1.98
CA ASP A 65 -26.04 22.24 1.92
C ASP A 65 -26.71 22.50 0.56
N ALA A 66 -26.02 22.21 -0.55
CA ALA A 66 -26.60 22.33 -1.89
C ALA A 66 -27.80 21.41 -2.11
N PHE A 67 -27.80 20.20 -1.54
CA PHE A 67 -28.91 19.27 -1.63
C PHE A 67 -30.13 19.77 -0.85
N ARG A 68 -29.91 20.28 0.37
CA ARG A 68 -30.95 20.90 1.18
C ARG A 68 -31.50 22.16 0.51
N GLU A 69 -30.64 22.98 -0.05
CA GLU A 69 -31.02 24.19 -0.80
C GLU A 69 -31.85 23.83 -2.04
N THR A 70 -31.45 22.81 -2.79
CA THR A 70 -32.20 22.31 -3.95
C THR A 70 -33.58 21.82 -3.54
N ARG A 71 -33.69 20.94 -2.53
CA ARG A 71 -34.99 20.45 -2.04
C ARG A 71 -35.89 21.56 -1.49
N LYS A 72 -35.32 22.55 -0.79
CA LYS A 72 -36.06 23.68 -0.26
C LYS A 72 -36.69 24.52 -1.37
N TYR A 73 -35.95 24.79 -2.45
CA TYR A 73 -36.47 25.57 -3.57
C TYR A 73 -37.41 24.76 -4.47
N ASP A 74 -37.25 23.45 -4.55
CA ASP A 74 -38.16 22.54 -5.26
C ASP A 74 -39.54 22.48 -4.56
N ASP A 75 -39.57 22.21 -3.25
CA ASP A 75 -40.81 22.11 -2.45
C ASP A 75 -41.59 23.44 -2.39
N VAL A 76 -40.90 24.58 -2.37
CA VAL A 76 -41.53 25.91 -2.42
C VAL A 76 -42.08 26.23 -3.81
N THR A 77 -41.44 25.71 -4.87
CA THR A 77 -41.92 25.88 -6.25
C THR A 77 -43.22 25.10 -6.50
N GLU A 78 -43.38 23.94 -5.86
CA GLU A 78 -44.57 23.08 -5.98
C GLU A 78 -45.74 23.55 -5.10
N LYS A 79 -45.47 24.01 -3.87
CA LYS A 79 -46.52 24.36 -2.89
C LYS A 79 -47.06 25.78 -3.00
N VAL A 80 -46.28 26.72 -3.52
CA VAL A 80 -46.72 28.11 -3.66
C VAL A 80 -47.20 28.31 -5.09
N ASN A 81 -48.43 28.79 -5.26
CA ASN A 81 -49.06 29.15 -6.54
C ASN A 81 -48.30 30.32 -7.21
N LEU A 82 -47.06 30.08 -7.64
CA LEU A 82 -46.15 31.05 -8.28
C LEU A 82 -46.69 31.51 -9.64
N GLN A 83 -47.66 30.77 -10.18
CA GLN A 83 -48.38 31.07 -11.41
C GLN A 83 -49.12 32.42 -11.37
N ASN A 84 -49.46 32.92 -10.17
CA ASN A 84 -50.10 34.23 -9.98
C ASN A 84 -49.13 35.43 -9.90
N ASN A 85 -47.81 35.22 -9.90
CA ASN A 85 -46.85 36.33 -9.85
C ASN A 85 -45.58 36.03 -10.69
N PRO A 86 -45.60 36.31 -12.01
CA PRO A 86 -44.57 35.85 -12.96
C PRO A 86 -43.15 36.34 -12.62
N GLY A 87 -42.98 37.54 -12.05
CA GLY A 87 -41.66 38.04 -11.63
C GLY A 87 -41.03 37.31 -10.45
N ALA A 88 -41.85 36.69 -9.58
CA ALA A 88 -41.34 35.86 -8.49
C ALA A 88 -40.90 34.48 -9.01
N MET A 89 -41.66 33.90 -9.95
CA MET A 89 -41.37 32.61 -10.58
C MET A 89 -39.98 32.58 -11.23
N GLU A 90 -39.61 33.60 -11.99
CA GLU A 90 -38.29 33.71 -12.62
C GLU A 90 -37.15 33.75 -11.58
N HIS A 91 -37.34 34.47 -10.48
CA HIS A 91 -36.35 34.58 -9.41
C HIS A 91 -36.17 33.26 -8.64
N PHE A 92 -37.23 32.46 -8.48
CA PHE A 92 -37.17 31.12 -7.89
C PHE A 92 -36.46 30.12 -8.82
N HIS A 93 -36.81 30.07 -10.10
CA HIS A 93 -36.11 29.20 -11.06
C HIS A 93 -34.62 29.54 -11.12
N MET A 94 -34.26 30.82 -11.14
CA MET A 94 -32.85 31.23 -11.15
C MET A 94 -32.07 30.74 -9.92
N LYS A 95 -32.70 30.69 -8.74
CA LYS A 95 -32.08 30.14 -7.52
C LYS A 95 -32.02 28.61 -7.53
N LEU A 96 -33.05 27.95 -8.05
CA LEU A 96 -33.08 26.50 -8.21
C LEU A 96 -31.97 26.01 -9.15
N PHE A 97 -31.81 26.64 -10.33
CA PHE A 97 -30.72 26.33 -11.26
C PHE A 97 -29.34 26.55 -10.65
N ARG A 98 -29.21 27.56 -9.79
CA ARG A 98 -27.96 27.82 -9.06
C ARG A 98 -27.65 26.69 -8.07
N ALA A 99 -28.63 26.26 -7.29
CA ALA A 99 -28.48 25.17 -6.32
C ALA A 99 -28.19 23.83 -7.00
N GLN A 100 -28.89 23.51 -8.09
CA GLN A 100 -28.66 22.30 -8.90
C GLN A 100 -27.23 22.25 -9.47
N ARG A 101 -26.75 23.34 -10.07
CA ARG A 101 -25.37 23.41 -10.58
C ARG A 101 -24.35 23.22 -9.46
N ASN A 102 -24.56 23.87 -8.32
CA ASN A 102 -23.69 23.78 -7.16
C ASN A 102 -23.64 22.34 -6.61
N LEU A 103 -24.78 21.65 -6.58
CA LEU A 103 -24.88 20.24 -6.22
C LEU A 103 -24.03 19.36 -7.16
N TYR A 104 -24.12 19.57 -8.48
CA TYR A 104 -23.30 18.84 -9.44
C TYR A 104 -21.81 19.11 -9.25
N ILE A 105 -21.41 20.38 -9.06
CA ILE A 105 -20.00 20.74 -8.86
C ILE A 105 -19.42 20.05 -7.62
N ALA A 106 -20.12 20.12 -6.48
CA ALA A 106 -19.69 19.44 -5.26
C ALA A 106 -19.69 17.91 -5.41
N GLY A 107 -20.72 17.34 -6.04
CA GLY A 107 -20.85 15.89 -6.23
C GLY A 107 -19.78 15.32 -7.14
N PHE A 108 -19.52 15.96 -8.29
CA PHE A 108 -18.46 15.55 -9.19
C PHE A 108 -17.08 15.73 -8.58
N SER A 109 -16.86 16.79 -7.81
CA SER A 109 -15.57 17.00 -7.15
C SER A 109 -15.31 15.93 -6.09
N LEU A 110 -16.32 15.61 -5.27
CA LEU A 110 -16.22 14.52 -4.31
C LEU A 110 -15.91 13.17 -4.99
N LEU A 111 -16.61 12.86 -6.09
CA LEU A 111 -16.36 11.63 -6.84
C LEU A 111 -14.96 11.60 -7.45
N LEU A 112 -14.51 12.71 -8.06
CA LEU A 112 -13.17 12.81 -8.65
C LEU A 112 -12.06 12.76 -7.59
N SER A 113 -12.27 13.32 -6.40
CA SER A 113 -11.34 13.19 -5.27
C SER A 113 -11.05 11.73 -4.94
N PHE A 114 -12.08 10.88 -4.86
CA PHE A 114 -11.91 9.44 -4.63
C PHE A 114 -11.22 8.74 -5.80
N LEU A 115 -11.61 9.05 -7.04
CA LEU A 115 -11.00 8.47 -8.23
C LEU A 115 -9.52 8.83 -8.32
N LEU A 116 -9.16 10.09 -8.08
CA LEU A 116 -7.78 10.57 -8.13
C LEU A 116 -6.93 9.89 -7.05
N ARG A 117 -7.44 9.79 -5.81
CA ARG A 117 -6.74 9.05 -4.75
C ARG A 117 -6.49 7.59 -5.14
N ARG A 118 -7.49 6.92 -5.72
CA ARG A 118 -7.38 5.54 -6.20
C ARG A 118 -6.36 5.41 -7.34
N LEU A 119 -6.40 6.31 -8.33
CA LEU A 119 -5.46 6.31 -9.46
C LEU A 119 -4.01 6.51 -9.01
N VAL A 120 -3.74 7.51 -8.16
CA VAL A 120 -2.39 7.76 -7.63
C VAL A 120 -1.86 6.54 -6.87
N THR A 121 -2.71 5.89 -6.07
CA THR A 121 -2.34 4.68 -5.32
C THR A 121 -2.01 3.52 -6.26
N LEU A 122 -2.87 3.26 -7.26
CA LEU A 122 -2.66 2.20 -8.24
C LEU A 122 -1.39 2.41 -9.08
N ILE A 123 -1.14 3.64 -9.54
CA ILE A 123 0.07 3.97 -10.31
C ILE A 123 1.32 3.76 -9.45
N SER A 124 1.27 4.15 -8.17
CA SER A 124 2.38 3.97 -7.23
C SER A 124 2.68 2.49 -6.96
N GLN A 125 1.65 1.66 -6.81
CA GLN A 125 1.77 0.21 -6.66
C GLN A 125 2.32 -0.43 -7.93
N GLN A 126 1.75 -0.09 -9.10
CA GLN A 126 2.19 -0.62 -10.39
C GLN A 126 3.65 -0.29 -10.68
N ALA A 127 4.09 0.93 -10.36
CA ALA A 127 5.49 1.29 -10.58
C ALA A 127 6.44 0.57 -9.63
N THR A 128 6.06 0.36 -8.37
CA THR A 128 6.82 -0.43 -7.40
C THR A 128 6.95 -1.88 -7.88
N LEU A 129 5.86 -2.48 -8.35
CA LEU A 129 5.85 -3.83 -8.92
C LEU A 129 6.72 -3.94 -10.19
N LEU A 130 6.68 -2.94 -11.08
CA LEU A 130 7.53 -2.94 -12.27
C LEU A 130 9.02 -2.83 -11.91
N ALA A 131 9.37 -2.01 -10.90
CA ALA A 131 10.74 -1.88 -10.42
C ALA A 131 11.24 -3.18 -9.76
N SER A 132 10.42 -3.85 -8.95
CA SER A 132 10.78 -5.13 -8.34
C SER A 132 10.89 -6.24 -9.39
N ASN A 133 9.99 -6.28 -10.37
CA ASN A 133 10.05 -7.26 -11.46
C ASN A 133 11.32 -7.11 -12.30
N GLU A 134 11.73 -5.87 -12.62
CA GLU A 134 13.00 -5.62 -13.31
C GLU A 134 14.21 -6.07 -12.47
N ALA A 135 14.19 -5.81 -11.16
CA ALA A 135 15.25 -6.27 -10.26
C ALA A 135 15.31 -7.80 -10.18
N PHE A 136 14.17 -8.48 -10.05
CA PHE A 136 14.10 -9.95 -10.06
C PHE A 136 14.56 -10.54 -11.39
N LYS A 137 14.19 -9.93 -12.52
CA LYS A 137 14.65 -10.37 -13.83
C LYS A 137 16.18 -10.30 -13.95
N LYS A 138 16.78 -9.19 -13.52
CA LYS A 138 18.24 -9.02 -13.48
C LYS A 138 18.92 -10.01 -12.54
N GLN A 139 18.34 -10.27 -11.37
CA GLN A 139 18.86 -11.28 -10.43
C GLN A 139 18.80 -12.69 -11.02
N ALA A 140 17.71 -13.07 -11.68
CA ALA A 140 17.57 -14.37 -12.33
C ALA A 140 18.56 -14.54 -13.50
N GLU A 141 18.74 -13.50 -14.33
CA GLU A 141 19.72 -13.48 -15.41
C GLU A 141 21.15 -13.63 -14.87
N SER A 142 21.52 -12.86 -13.83
CA SER A 142 22.83 -12.94 -13.20
C SER A 142 23.09 -14.30 -12.55
N ALA A 143 22.10 -14.89 -11.89
CA ALA A 143 22.21 -16.22 -11.29
C ALA A 143 22.35 -17.30 -12.37
N SER A 144 21.61 -17.19 -13.48
CA SER A 144 21.74 -18.10 -14.62
C SER A 144 23.11 -17.99 -15.28
N GLU A 145 23.65 -16.78 -15.44
CA GLU A 145 25.00 -16.57 -15.97
C GLU A 145 26.07 -17.14 -15.05
N ALA A 146 25.95 -16.92 -13.73
CA ALA A 146 26.86 -17.52 -12.75
C ALA A 146 26.79 -19.05 -12.78
N ALA A 147 25.59 -19.64 -12.83
CA ALA A 147 25.42 -21.08 -12.95
C ALA A 147 26.04 -21.64 -14.23
N LYS A 148 25.88 -20.96 -15.37
CA LYS A 148 26.55 -21.33 -16.63
C LYS A 148 28.06 -21.29 -16.52
N LYS A 149 28.63 -20.23 -15.92
CA LYS A 149 30.08 -20.14 -15.68
C LYS A 149 30.57 -21.29 -14.82
N TYR A 150 29.88 -21.61 -13.72
CA TYR A 150 30.24 -22.75 -12.88
C TYR A 150 30.13 -24.08 -13.62
N MET A 151 29.12 -24.27 -14.48
CA MET A 151 29.00 -25.48 -15.30
C MET A 151 30.13 -25.59 -16.32
N GLU A 152 30.48 -24.50 -17.01
CA GLU A 152 31.59 -24.46 -17.97
C GLU A 152 32.95 -24.68 -17.31
N GLU A 153 33.19 -24.07 -16.14
CA GLU A 153 34.41 -24.27 -15.36
C GLU A 153 34.52 -25.73 -14.88
N ASN A 154 33.42 -26.33 -14.40
CA ASN A 154 33.39 -27.73 -13.98
C ASN A 154 33.63 -28.69 -15.17
N ASP A 155 33.09 -28.39 -16.34
CA ASP A 155 33.35 -29.15 -17.57
C ASP A 155 34.81 -28.98 -18.05
N GLN A 156 35.40 -27.80 -17.93
CA GLN A 156 36.81 -27.56 -18.23
C GLN A 156 37.73 -28.32 -17.27
N LEU A 157 37.44 -28.28 -15.97
CA LEU A 157 38.17 -29.04 -14.95
C LEU A 157 38.06 -30.55 -15.20
N LYS A 158 36.88 -31.05 -15.57
CA LYS A 158 36.70 -32.46 -15.95
C LYS A 158 37.51 -32.83 -17.19
N LYS A 159 37.50 -32.01 -18.24
CA LYS A 159 38.30 -32.24 -19.46
C LYS A 159 39.80 -32.17 -19.20
N GLY A 160 40.27 -31.25 -18.36
CA GLY A 160 41.66 -31.18 -17.89
C GLY A 160 42.06 -32.44 -17.12
N ALA A 161 41.19 -32.92 -16.22
CA ALA A 161 41.40 -34.15 -15.47
C ALA A 161 41.35 -35.42 -16.35
N THR A 162 40.64 -35.42 -17.48
CA THR A 162 40.68 -36.53 -18.46
C THR A 162 41.88 -36.43 -19.41
N GLY A 163 42.37 -35.23 -19.70
CA GLY A 163 43.57 -35.00 -20.52
C GLY A 163 44.90 -35.34 -19.82
N ASP A 164 44.95 -35.22 -18.49
CA ASP A 164 46.12 -35.60 -17.69
C ASP A 164 46.20 -37.11 -17.38
N GLN A 165 45.19 -37.90 -17.79
CA GLN A 165 45.24 -39.35 -17.62
C GLN A 165 46.24 -40.03 -18.58
N ASP A 166 46.75 -39.31 -19.59
CA ASP A 166 47.72 -39.82 -20.58
C ASP A 166 49.17 -39.34 -20.33
N LYS A 167 49.45 -38.60 -19.23
CA LYS A 167 50.79 -38.03 -18.96
C LYS A 167 51.27 -38.07 -17.52
N LEU A 168 50.79 -38.99 -16.69
CA LEU A 168 51.27 -39.14 -15.31
C LEU A 168 51.82 -40.53 -15.03
N GLU A 169 52.92 -40.87 -15.70
CA GLU A 169 53.93 -41.78 -15.15
C GLU A 169 54.80 -41.00 -14.16
N SER A 170 54.30 -40.78 -12.93
CA SER A 170 55.14 -40.55 -11.76
C SER A 170 54.33 -40.80 -10.49
N GLY A 171 54.66 -41.89 -9.78
CA GLY A 171 53.91 -42.42 -8.64
C GLY A 171 53.77 -41.50 -7.42
N ASP A 172 54.36 -40.30 -7.43
CA ASP A 172 54.32 -39.34 -6.32
C ASP A 172 53.16 -38.33 -6.43
N ALA A 173 52.55 -38.18 -7.62
CA ALA A 173 51.39 -37.30 -7.82
C ALA A 173 50.06 -37.99 -7.46
N ILE A 174 49.97 -39.31 -7.68
CA ILE A 174 48.76 -40.11 -7.39
C ILE A 174 48.52 -40.21 -5.88
N SER A 175 49.58 -40.27 -5.05
CA SER A 175 49.46 -40.30 -3.60
C SER A 175 48.92 -38.96 -3.05
N LYS A 176 49.44 -37.83 -3.52
CA LYS A 176 48.99 -36.49 -3.09
C LYS A 176 47.56 -36.18 -3.51
N VAL A 177 47.16 -36.55 -4.73
CA VAL A 177 45.77 -36.39 -5.20
C VAL A 177 44.81 -37.31 -4.45
N ALA A 178 45.24 -38.52 -4.07
CA ALA A 178 44.45 -39.42 -3.24
C ALA A 178 44.28 -38.87 -1.81
N GLU A 179 45.35 -38.32 -1.21
CA GLU A 179 45.32 -37.66 0.10
C GLU A 179 44.42 -36.40 0.09
N GLU A 180 44.53 -35.55 -0.94
CA GLU A 180 43.65 -34.39 -1.11
C GLU A 180 42.19 -34.81 -1.26
N ASN A 181 41.88 -35.82 -2.09
CA ASN A 181 40.52 -36.33 -2.23
C ASN A 181 39.96 -36.91 -0.92
N GLN A 182 40.80 -37.57 -0.13
CA GLN A 182 40.40 -38.10 1.17
C GLN A 182 40.14 -36.97 2.18
N SER A 183 40.96 -35.92 2.16
CA SER A 183 40.77 -34.72 2.98
C SER A 183 39.51 -33.93 2.58
N LEU A 184 39.24 -33.81 1.28
CA LEU A 184 38.05 -33.13 0.74
C LEU A 184 36.77 -33.89 1.09
N LYS A 185 36.78 -35.23 1.00
CA LYS A 185 35.66 -36.07 1.45
C LYS A 185 35.41 -35.93 2.96
N ALA A 186 36.48 -35.84 3.76
CA ALA A 186 36.35 -35.62 5.20
C ALA A 186 35.76 -34.24 5.51
N ASN A 187 36.18 -33.19 4.78
CA ASN A 187 35.63 -31.84 4.93
C ASN A 187 34.17 -31.74 4.47
N LEU A 188 33.80 -32.38 3.36
CA LEU A 188 32.41 -32.47 2.91
C LEU A 188 31.52 -33.12 3.96
N LYS A 189 31.97 -34.23 4.55
CA LYS A 189 31.21 -34.91 5.60
C LYS A 189 31.04 -34.03 6.85
N LYS A 190 32.10 -33.32 7.27
CA LYS A 190 32.01 -32.35 8.38
C LYS A 190 31.03 -31.22 8.07
N LEU A 191 31.06 -30.67 6.86
CA LEU A 191 30.14 -29.63 6.44
C LEU A 191 28.69 -30.14 6.39
N GLU A 192 28.46 -31.37 5.95
CA GLU A 192 27.12 -31.99 5.99
C GLU A 192 26.63 -32.18 7.44
N ASP A 193 27.49 -32.64 8.34
CA ASP A 193 27.16 -32.80 9.76
C ASP A 193 26.87 -31.44 10.43
N GLU A 194 27.67 -30.40 10.15
CA GLU A 194 27.45 -29.03 10.64
C GLU A 194 26.17 -28.42 10.07
N LEU A 195 25.86 -28.67 8.80
CA LEU A 195 24.62 -28.21 8.17
C LEU A 195 23.41 -28.88 8.82
N ALA A 196 23.47 -30.19 9.09
CA ALA A 196 22.40 -30.92 9.76
C ALA A 196 22.18 -30.42 11.21
N ASP A 197 23.26 -30.19 11.97
CA ASP A 197 23.16 -29.64 13.33
C ASP A 197 22.61 -28.20 13.33
N SER A 198 23.01 -27.38 12.36
CA SER A 198 22.48 -26.02 12.20
C SER A 198 20.99 -26.03 11.81
N GLN A 199 20.56 -26.95 10.94
CA GLN A 199 19.15 -27.10 10.57
C GLN A 199 18.31 -27.52 11.79
N GLN A 200 18.80 -28.47 12.58
CA GLN A 200 18.11 -28.91 13.79
C GLN A 200 18.00 -27.80 14.84
N LYS A 201 19.04 -26.97 15.01
CA LYS A 201 19.01 -25.80 15.90
C LYS A 201 18.00 -24.76 15.43
N LEU A 202 17.91 -24.53 14.12
CA LEU A 202 16.96 -23.58 13.54
C LEU A 202 15.52 -24.05 13.74
N GLU A 203 15.23 -25.33 13.50
CA GLU A 203 13.89 -25.91 13.73
C GLU A 203 13.48 -25.83 15.21
N LYS A 204 14.41 -26.07 16.15
CA LYS A 204 14.15 -25.88 17.59
C LYS A 204 13.82 -24.42 17.91
N ALA A 205 14.61 -23.48 17.40
CA ALA A 205 14.38 -22.04 17.63
C ALA A 205 13.05 -21.57 17.03
N GLU A 206 12.67 -22.04 15.84
CA GLU A 206 11.37 -21.74 15.23
C GLU A 206 10.20 -22.25 16.08
N ASN A 207 10.30 -23.49 16.58
CA ASN A 207 9.29 -24.06 17.47
C ASN A 207 9.19 -23.28 18.80
N GLU A 208 10.30 -22.83 19.37
CA GLU A 208 10.31 -21.97 20.56
C GLU A 208 9.66 -20.61 20.28
N VAL A 209 9.93 -19.98 19.14
CA VAL A 209 9.30 -18.72 18.74
C VAL A 209 7.79 -18.88 18.55
N LEU A 210 7.35 -19.97 17.91
CA LEU A 210 5.92 -20.29 17.76
C LEU A 210 5.25 -20.52 19.12
N ALA A 211 5.91 -21.23 20.03
CA ALA A 211 5.42 -21.44 21.38
C ALA A 211 5.31 -20.12 22.16
N MET A 212 6.34 -19.27 22.13
CA MET A 212 6.33 -17.94 22.76
C MET A 212 5.23 -17.05 22.19
N ARG A 213 5.00 -17.08 20.87
CA ARG A 213 3.92 -16.34 20.22
C ARG A 213 2.54 -16.81 20.69
N LYS A 214 2.31 -18.12 20.77
CA LYS A 214 1.05 -18.66 21.28
C LYS A 214 0.82 -18.30 22.75
N GLN A 215 1.88 -18.28 23.55
CA GLN A 215 1.82 -17.84 24.95
C GLN A 215 1.50 -16.34 25.06
N SER A 216 2.12 -15.48 24.26
CA SER A 216 1.86 -14.04 24.28
C SER A 216 0.44 -13.70 23.80
N GLU A 217 -0.06 -14.40 22.78
CA GLU A 217 -1.46 -14.29 22.34
C GLU A 217 -2.44 -14.74 23.44
N GLY A 218 -2.12 -15.80 24.19
CA GLY A 218 -2.89 -16.23 25.35
C GLY A 218 -2.91 -15.19 26.48
N LEU A 219 -1.74 -14.64 26.83
CA LEU A 219 -1.61 -13.60 27.84
C LEU A 219 -2.38 -12.33 27.47
N THR A 220 -2.35 -11.93 26.20
CA THR A 220 -3.09 -10.76 25.70
C THR A 220 -4.58 -10.94 25.90
N LYS A 221 -5.14 -12.13 25.61
CA LYS A 221 -6.56 -12.42 25.82
C LYS A 221 -6.97 -12.38 27.29
N GLU A 222 -6.16 -12.96 28.18
CA GLU A 222 -6.43 -12.89 29.62
C GLU A 222 -6.32 -11.45 30.15
N TYR A 223 -5.40 -10.66 29.61
CA TYR A 223 -5.29 -9.23 29.93
C TYR A 223 -6.53 -8.45 29.49
N ASP A 224 -7.01 -8.65 28.25
CA ASP A 224 -8.23 -8.02 27.75
C ASP A 224 -9.45 -8.43 28.58
N ARG A 225 -9.55 -9.71 28.94
CA ARG A 225 -10.61 -10.23 29.83
C ARG A 225 -10.56 -9.56 31.20
N LEU A 226 -9.37 -9.43 31.79
CA LEU A 226 -9.20 -8.80 33.09
C LEU A 226 -9.58 -7.31 33.06
N LEU A 227 -9.23 -6.60 31.97
CA LEU A 227 -9.67 -5.22 31.74
C LEU A 227 -11.19 -5.11 31.63
N GLU A 228 -11.86 -6.03 30.94
CA GLU A 228 -13.32 -6.07 30.88
C GLU A 228 -13.94 -6.35 32.26
N GLU A 229 -13.43 -7.31 33.02
CA GLU A 229 -13.90 -7.61 34.38
C GLU A 229 -13.70 -6.40 35.30
N HIS A 230 -12.54 -5.73 35.22
CA HIS A 230 -12.27 -4.50 35.98
C HIS A 230 -13.24 -3.37 35.57
N ALA A 231 -13.49 -3.17 34.28
CA ALA A 231 -14.44 -2.16 33.81
C ALA A 231 -15.87 -2.44 34.28
N ARG A 232 -16.30 -3.71 34.27
CA ARG A 232 -17.62 -4.13 34.79
C ARG A 232 -17.73 -3.90 36.29
N LEU A 233 -16.70 -4.27 37.06
CA LEU A 233 -16.68 -4.04 38.51
C LEU A 233 -16.67 -2.55 38.82
N GLN A 234 -15.91 -1.74 38.09
CA GLN A 234 -15.87 -0.30 38.29
C GLN A 234 -17.21 0.36 37.95
N ALA A 235 -17.88 -0.05 36.87
CA ALA A 235 -19.24 0.41 36.57
C ALA A 235 -20.28 -0.04 37.61
N ALA A 236 -20.08 -1.18 38.27
CA ALA A 236 -20.95 -1.65 39.36
C ALA A 236 -20.69 -0.90 40.68
N VAL A 237 -19.44 -0.48 40.94
CA VAL A 237 -19.07 0.36 42.09
C VAL A 237 -19.49 1.81 41.87
N ASP A 238 -19.35 2.34 40.65
CA ASP A 238 -19.82 3.67 40.22
C ASP A 238 -21.33 3.69 39.89
N GLY A 239 -22.12 2.82 40.53
CA GLY A 239 -23.58 2.79 40.42
C GLY A 239 -24.21 4.19 40.55
N PRO A 240 -25.39 4.41 39.94
CA PRO A 240 -25.83 5.70 39.41
C PRO A 240 -25.64 6.81 40.45
N THR A 241 -24.68 7.69 40.22
CA THR A 241 -24.68 9.00 40.86
C THR A 241 -25.98 9.67 40.45
N ASP A 242 -26.97 9.59 41.36
CA ASP A 242 -28.17 10.41 41.40
C ASP A 242 -27.74 11.84 41.10
N LYS A 243 -27.96 12.30 39.87
CA LYS A 243 -28.13 13.71 39.58
C LYS A 243 -29.46 14.09 40.22
N LYS A 244 -29.47 14.27 41.55
CA LYS A 244 -30.50 15.09 42.19
C LYS A 244 -30.29 16.52 41.69
N GLU A 245 -31.20 16.91 40.81
CA GLU A 245 -31.51 18.30 40.53
C GLU A 245 -31.84 18.99 41.87
N GLU A 246 -31.00 19.93 42.27
CA GLU A 246 -31.34 21.14 43.04
C GLU A 246 -30.88 22.35 42.24
#